data_AF-X1Q679-F1
#
_entry.id   AF-X1Q679-F1
#
_cell.length_a   1.000
_cell.length_b   1.000
_cell.length_c   1.000
_cell.angle_alpha   90.00
_cell.angle_beta   90.00
_cell.angle_gamma   90.00
#
_symmetry.space_group_name_H-M   'P 1'
#
loop_
_entity.id
_entity.type
_entity.pdbx_description
1 polymer ?
#
loop_
_entity_poly.entity_id
_entity_poly.type
_entity_poly.pdbx_seq_one_letter_code
_entity_poly.pdbx_strand_id
1 'polypeptide(L)'
;ITSTSHRVGYATIDWSPDGKQIAYFSQDNTIDLIPVEGGPSKTLVKVDGINSHWELSWSPDGKQIAYSCKWRIYTVPVEGGQPIEVKTGLDAEASNLSWSPDMFGIGY
;
A
#
# COMPACT_ATOMS: atom_id res chain seq x y z
N ILE A 1 13.76 -18.77 -11.95
CA ILE A 1 12.99 -18.81 -10.68
C ILE A 1 11.80 -17.90 -10.82
N THR A 2 10.61 -18.48 -11.01
CA THR A 2 9.39 -17.73 -11.32
C THR A 2 8.78 -17.28 -9.99
N SER A 3 8.86 -15.98 -9.68
CA SER A 3 8.22 -15.41 -8.48
C SER A 3 6.74 -15.21 -8.76
N THR A 4 5.96 -16.27 -8.59
CA THR A 4 4.50 -16.18 -8.62
C THR A 4 4.03 -15.62 -7.28
N SER A 5 3.92 -14.29 -7.17
CA SER A 5 3.29 -13.66 -6.02
C SER A 5 1.78 -13.82 -6.12
N HIS A 6 1.25 -14.93 -5.63
CA HIS A 6 -0.16 -15.06 -5.28
C HIS A 6 -0.31 -14.97 -3.77
N ARG A 7 -0.49 -13.75 -3.27
CA ARG A 7 -1.21 -13.47 -2.03
C ARG A 7 -2.00 -12.17 -2.19
N VAL A 8 -3.22 -12.27 -2.72
CA VAL A 8 -4.27 -11.30 -2.36
C VAL A 8 -4.73 -11.71 -0.96
N GLY A 9 -3.89 -11.40 0.03
CA GLY A 9 -4.17 -11.61 1.44
C GLY A 9 -4.45 -10.25 2.05
N TYR A 10 -5.73 -9.98 2.31
CA TYR A 10 -6.25 -8.81 3.00
C TYR A 10 -5.54 -8.63 4.34
N ALA A 11 -4.52 -7.78 4.40
CA ALA A 11 -3.72 -7.59 5.61
C ALA A 11 -3.69 -6.12 6.00
N THR A 12 -3.96 -5.86 7.27
CA THR A 12 -3.77 -4.55 7.92
C THR A 12 -2.29 -4.24 8.17
N ILE A 13 -1.42 -5.19 7.83
CA ILE A 13 0.03 -5.16 7.98
C ILE A 13 0.68 -5.77 6.73
N ASP A 14 1.82 -5.25 6.29
CA ASP A 14 2.57 -5.81 5.16
C ASP A 14 4.08 -5.62 5.31
N TRP A 15 4.85 -6.53 4.74
CA TRP A 15 6.31 -6.53 4.81
C TRP A 15 6.90 -5.74 3.65
N SER A 16 7.91 -4.94 3.96
CA SER A 16 8.78 -4.35 2.93
C SER A 16 9.42 -5.44 2.07
N PRO A 17 9.63 -5.22 0.76
CA PRO A 17 10.25 -6.21 -0.12
C PRO A 17 11.67 -6.60 0.27
N ASP A 18 12.40 -5.71 0.96
CA ASP A 18 13.74 -5.97 1.50
C ASP A 18 13.70 -6.65 2.88
N GLY A 19 12.51 -6.84 3.46
CA GLY A 19 12.29 -7.51 4.74
C GLY A 19 12.77 -6.74 5.96
N LYS A 20 13.10 -5.46 5.83
CA LYS A 20 13.67 -4.66 6.94
C LYS A 20 12.63 -3.88 7.73
N GLN A 21 11.48 -3.63 7.13
CA GLN A 21 10.40 -2.85 7.69
C GLN A 21 9.05 -3.56 7.55
N ILE A 22 8.14 -3.24 8.46
CA ILE A 22 6.73 -3.64 8.41
C ILE A 22 5.90 -2.36 8.38
N ALA A 23 4.96 -2.29 7.45
CA ALA A 23 3.92 -1.28 7.45
C ALA A 23 2.69 -1.82 8.16
N TYR A 24 2.04 -1.01 8.98
CA TYR A 24 0.81 -1.39 9.66
C TYR A 24 -0.12 -0.20 9.87
N PHE A 25 -1.42 -0.48 9.98
CA PHE A 25 -2.38 0.52 10.46
C PHE A 25 -2.42 0.57 11.98
N SER A 26 -2.25 1.77 12.52
CA SER A 26 -2.39 2.07 13.95
C SER A 26 -3.83 2.40 14.31
N GLN A 27 -4.16 2.23 15.59
CA GLN A 27 -5.45 2.63 16.16
C GLN A 27 -5.69 4.15 16.11
N ASP A 28 -4.62 4.94 15.97
CA ASP A 28 -4.67 6.40 15.81
C ASP A 28 -5.07 6.85 14.39
N ASN A 29 -5.56 5.92 13.56
CA ASN A 29 -5.85 6.13 12.14
C ASN A 29 -4.62 6.58 11.35
N THR A 30 -3.47 5.99 11.65
CA THR A 30 -2.21 6.24 10.93
C THR A 30 -1.71 4.99 10.23
N ILE A 31 -0.94 5.18 9.16
CA ILE A 31 -0.08 4.15 8.60
C ILE A 31 1.31 4.42 9.14
N ASP A 32 1.83 3.45 9.87
CA ASP A 32 3.14 3.53 10.49
C ASP A 32 4.08 2.48 9.90
N LEU A 33 5.37 2.80 9.94
CA LEU A 33 6.46 1.90 9.56
C LEU A 33 7.29 1.57 10.78
N ILE A 34 7.57 0.28 10.98
CA ILE A 34 8.44 -0.18 12.06
C ILE A 34 9.60 -1.02 11.51
N PRO A 35 10.84 -0.79 11.98
CA PRO A 35 11.96 -1.68 11.69
C PRO A 35 11.74 -3.08 12.28
N VAL A 36 12.04 -4.12 11.51
CA VAL A 36 11.92 -5.52 11.95
C VAL A 36 12.89 -5.84 13.08
N GLU A 37 14.06 -5.21 13.10
CA GLU A 37 15.05 -5.33 14.19
C GLU A 37 14.58 -4.69 15.50
N GLY A 38 13.43 -4.01 15.49
CA GLY A 38 12.90 -3.23 16.60
C GLY A 38 13.43 -1.79 16.57
N GLY A 39 12.63 -0.86 17.09
CA GLY A 39 12.92 0.56 17.07
C GLY A 39 11.67 1.42 17.14
N PRO A 40 11.81 2.75 17.10
CA PRO A 40 10.67 3.65 17.04
C PRO A 40 9.92 3.46 15.71
N SER A 41 8.59 3.42 15.78
CA SER A 41 7.78 3.50 14.57
C SER A 41 7.80 4.92 14.00
N LYS A 42 7.75 5.01 12.67
CA LYS A 42 7.62 6.27 11.93
C LYS A 42 6.22 6.34 11.34
N THR A 43 5.44 7.33 11.75
CA THR A 43 4.18 7.63 11.07
C THR A 43 4.44 8.15 9.67
N LEU A 44 3.83 7.49 8.69
CA LEU A 44 3.94 7.84 7.28
C LEU A 44 2.77 8.71 6.83
N VAL A 45 1.56 8.32 7.21
CA VAL A 45 0.32 9.00 6.80
C VAL A 45 -0.65 9.03 7.97
N LYS A 46 -1.32 10.16 8.14
CA LYS A 46 -2.54 10.25 8.93
C LYS A 46 -3.74 10.13 8.00
N VAL A 47 -4.59 9.14 8.27
CA VAL A 47 -5.77 8.84 7.46
C VAL A 47 -6.97 9.55 8.05
N ASP A 48 -7.52 10.51 7.30
CA ASP A 48 -8.71 11.26 7.72
C ASP A 48 -10.00 10.46 7.50
N GLY A 49 -10.46 9.81 8.57
CA GLY A 49 -11.79 9.21 8.66
C GLY A 49 -11.77 7.82 9.30
N ILE A 50 -12.91 7.46 9.89
CA ILE A 50 -13.15 6.10 10.39
C ILE A 50 -13.49 5.25 9.18
N ASN A 51 -12.49 4.58 8.60
CA ASN A 51 -12.76 3.55 7.61
C ASN A 51 -12.98 2.21 8.33
N SER A 52 -13.75 1.30 7.76
CA SER A 52 -13.87 -0.07 8.26
C SER A 52 -12.97 -1.03 7.48
N HIS A 53 -12.51 -0.62 6.30
CA HIS A 53 -11.69 -1.44 5.40
C HIS A 53 -10.29 -0.81 5.31
N TRP A 54 -9.33 -1.47 5.94
CA TRP A 54 -7.95 -0.99 6.06
C TRP A 54 -7.04 -2.00 5.36
N GLU A 55 -6.79 -1.78 4.08
CA GLU A 55 -5.84 -2.59 3.32
C GLU A 55 -4.63 -1.74 2.99
N LEU A 56 -3.44 -2.30 3.18
CA LEU A 56 -2.20 -1.69 2.74
C LEU A 56 -1.33 -2.74 2.06
N SER A 57 -0.48 -2.31 1.12
CA SER A 57 0.52 -3.16 0.52
C SER A 57 1.74 -2.37 0.07
N TRP A 58 2.92 -2.97 0.23
CA TRP A 58 4.16 -2.41 -0.29
C TRP A 58 4.26 -2.56 -1.81
N SER A 59 4.76 -1.50 -2.45
CA SER A 59 5.23 -1.59 -3.83
C SER A 59 6.38 -2.60 -3.94
N PRO A 60 6.47 -3.36 -5.06
CA PRO A 60 7.57 -4.31 -5.27
C PRO A 60 8.96 -3.67 -5.25
N ASP A 61 9.05 -2.40 -5.63
CA ASP A 61 10.30 -1.62 -5.60
C ASP A 61 10.64 -1.04 -4.22
N GLY A 62 9.73 -1.16 -3.25
CA GLY A 62 9.94 -0.74 -1.87
C GLY A 62 9.90 0.77 -1.63
N LYS A 63 9.54 1.59 -2.63
CA LYS A 63 9.53 3.05 -2.47
C LYS A 63 8.16 3.61 -2.11
N GLN A 64 7.11 2.84 -2.30
CA GLN A 64 5.73 3.26 -2.10
C GLN A 64 4.91 2.25 -1.31
N ILE A 65 3.85 2.75 -0.68
CA ILE A 65 2.81 1.96 -0.03
C ILE A 65 1.48 2.34 -0.67
N ALA A 66 0.75 1.36 -1.18
CA ALA A 66 -0.63 1.51 -1.58
C ALA A 66 -1.54 1.21 -0.39
N TYR A 67 -2.61 1.96 -0.22
CA TYR A 67 -3.59 1.71 0.83
C TYR A 67 -5.00 2.12 0.42
N SER A 68 -6.02 1.48 0.99
CA SER A 68 -7.41 1.82 0.75
C SER A 68 -7.95 2.78 1.83
N CYS A 69 -8.64 3.83 1.39
CA CYS A 69 -9.33 4.77 2.26
C CYS A 69 -10.62 5.24 1.58
N LYS A 70 -11.76 5.13 2.28
CA LYS A 70 -13.08 5.56 1.77
C LYS A 70 -13.39 5.03 0.37
N TRP A 71 -13.16 3.73 0.14
CA TRP A 71 -13.39 3.05 -1.15
C TRP A 71 -12.50 3.52 -2.31
N ARG A 72 -11.45 4.28 -2.00
CA ARG A 72 -10.44 4.74 -2.96
C ARG A 72 -9.08 4.17 -2.59
N ILE A 73 -8.20 4.14 -3.57
CA ILE A 73 -6.81 3.71 -3.39
C ILE A 73 -5.93 4.94 -3.39
N TYR A 74 -5.04 4.99 -2.43
CA TYR A 74 -4.02 6.00 -2.30
C TYR A 74 -2.65 5.33 -2.32
N THR A 75 -1.65 6.03 -2.84
CA THR A 75 -0.25 5.65 -2.74
C THR A 75 0.52 6.74 -2.04
N VAL A 76 1.43 6.36 -1.17
CA VAL A 76 2.34 7.27 -0.48
C VAL A 76 3.79 6.80 -0.61
N PRO A 77 4.75 7.70 -0.85
CA PRO A 77 6.17 7.37 -0.78
C PRO A 77 6.60 7.01 0.65
N VAL A 78 7.42 5.96 0.80
CA VAL A 78 7.96 5.46 2.08
C VAL A 78 8.86 6.49 2.78
N GLU A 79 9.50 7.36 2.01
CA GLU A 79 10.28 8.48 2.55
C GLU A 79 9.40 9.50 3.31
N GLY A 80 8.09 9.46 3.06
CA GLY A 80 7.11 10.45 3.49
C GLY A 80 6.74 11.39 2.35
N GLY A 81 5.55 11.95 2.42
CA GLY A 81 5.01 12.82 1.38
C GLY A 81 3.50 12.90 1.45
N GLN A 82 2.92 13.65 0.50
CA GLN A 82 1.46 13.69 0.38
C GLN A 82 0.97 12.40 -0.28
N PRO A 83 -0.04 11.73 0.29
CA PRO A 83 -0.71 10.62 -0.37
C PRO A 83 -1.37 11.09 -1.67
N ILE A 84 -1.17 10.33 -2.73
CA ILE A 84 -1.74 10.59 -4.03
C ILE A 84 -2.86 9.56 -4.25
N GLU A 85 -4.05 10.03 -4.60
CA GLU A 85 -5.12 9.14 -5.04
C GLU A 85 -4.71 8.46 -6.34
N VAL A 86 -4.64 7.12 -6.34
CA VAL A 86 -4.44 6.36 -7.56
C VAL A 86 -5.75 6.38 -8.32
N LYS A 87 -5.88 7.36 -9.21
CA LYS A 87 -6.93 7.35 -10.22
C LYS A 87 -6.58 6.27 -11.23
N THR A 88 -7.17 5.10 -11.08
CA THR A 88 -7.01 3.97 -12.00
C THR A 88 -7.53 4.26 -13.41
N GLY A 89 -8.10 5.45 -13.66
CA GLY A 89 -8.73 5.81 -14.94
C GLY A 89 -9.99 5.01 -15.25
N LEU A 90 -10.43 4.16 -14.33
CA LEU A 90 -11.63 3.35 -14.44
C LEU A 90 -12.77 4.10 -13.75
N ASP A 91 -13.43 4.98 -14.51
CA ASP A 91 -14.83 5.26 -14.24
C ASP A 91 -15.60 3.94 -14.42
N ALA A 92 -16.24 3.50 -13.33
CA ALA A 92 -17.07 2.31 -13.16
C ALA A 92 -16.36 0.96 -12.88
N GLU A 93 -16.56 0.49 -11.63
CA GLU A 93 -16.83 -0.92 -11.30
C GLU A 93 -15.76 -1.99 -11.62
N ALA A 94 -14.48 -1.74 -11.33
CA ALA A 94 -13.46 -2.79 -11.44
C ALA A 94 -13.13 -3.44 -10.08
N SER A 95 -13.77 -4.58 -9.83
CA SER A 95 -13.68 -5.43 -8.63
C SER A 95 -12.41 -6.30 -8.52
N ASN A 96 -11.32 -5.97 -9.22
CA ASN A 96 -10.09 -6.80 -9.18
C ASN A 96 -8.84 -5.94 -9.39
N LEU A 97 -8.16 -5.57 -8.30
CA LEU A 97 -6.86 -4.90 -8.36
C LEU A 97 -5.75 -5.89 -8.06
N SER A 98 -4.84 -6.05 -9.01
CA SER A 98 -3.54 -6.70 -8.81
C SER A 98 -2.45 -5.78 -9.37
N TRP A 99 -1.38 -5.59 -8.59
CA TRP A 99 -0.19 -4.88 -9.04
C TRP A 99 0.53 -5.72 -10.10
N SER A 100 0.70 -5.16 -11.29
CA SER A 100 1.55 -5.76 -12.33
C SER A 100 2.97 -5.18 -12.24
N PRO A 101 4.00 -6.02 -12.09
CA PRO A 101 5.38 -5.60 -12.22
C PRO A 101 5.73 -5.54 -13.71
N ASP A 102 5.72 -4.31 -14.25
CA ASP A 102 6.32 -3.91 -15.53
C ASP A 102 5.58 -4.30 -16.82
N MET A 103 5.05 -3.29 -17.52
CA MET A 103 5.61 -2.82 -18.79
C MET A 103 4.54 -2.09 -19.61
N PHE A 104 4.89 -0.88 -20.00
CA PHE A 104 4.21 0.01 -20.94
C PHE A 104 3.60 -0.75 -22.14
N GLY A 105 2.27 -0.68 -22.29
CA GLY A 105 1.58 -1.31 -23.42
C GLY A 105 0.12 -0.90 -23.52
N ILE A 106 -0.12 0.31 -24.01
CA ILE A 106 -1.44 0.72 -24.50
C ILE A 106 -1.69 0.06 -25.87
N GLY A 107 -2.72 -0.77 -25.96
CA GLY A 107 -3.28 -1.29 -27.21
C GLY A 107 -4.78 -1.01 -27.25
N TYR A 108 -5.23 -0.44 -28.37
CA TYR A 108 -6.56 0.14 -28.65
C TYR A 108 -7.73 -0.83 -28.54
#